data_AF-A0A537VKV6-F1
#
_entry.id   AF-A0A537VKV6-F1
#
_cell.length_a   1.000
_cell.length_b   1.000
_cell.length_c   1.000
_cell.angle_alpha   90.00
_cell.angle_beta   90.00
_cell.angle_gamma   90.00
#
_symmetry.space_group_name_H-M   'P 1'
#
loop_
_entity.id
_entity.type
_entity.pdbx_description
1 polymer ?
#
loop_
_entity_poly.entity_id
_entity_poly.type
_entity_poly.pdbx_seq_one_letter_code
_entity_poly.pdbx_strand_id
1 'polypeptide(L)'
;MAAAGRARDVSSPEQALLQYRSAIEEGVLKVLSKMGISCVDSYRGAAIFDAIGLSQDVIDLCFEGTPSPLGGIGFEEVARDVLARHTDAFGDAPAKLANPGLIKFHKGGEYHATNPNVVRALHQTVDPDGEVLKSTQAGDEDELDPTDDAAPAAQAAPANGDEPANDQQRAAH
;
A
#
# COMPACT_ATOMS: atom_id res chain seq x y z
N MET A 1 -8.33 8.52 26.42
CA MET A 1 -7.44 9.63 26.00
C MET A 1 -6.63 9.15 24.80
N ALA A 2 -6.92 9.65 23.60
CA ALA A 2 -6.16 9.30 22.39
C ALA A 2 -4.84 10.09 22.38
N ALA A 3 -3.72 9.39 22.34
CA ALA A 3 -2.39 9.98 22.28
C ALA A 3 -2.12 10.57 20.89
N ALA A 4 -1.95 11.90 20.84
CA ALA A 4 -1.18 12.69 19.88
C ALA A 4 -0.92 12.09 18.48
N GLY A 5 -1.98 11.88 17.69
CA GLY A 5 -1.90 12.13 16.25
C GLY A 5 -1.99 13.63 16.02
N ARG A 6 -1.35 14.19 14.99
CA ARG A 6 -1.48 15.62 14.61
C ARG A 6 -2.93 15.91 14.19
N ALA A 7 -3.84 16.04 15.15
CA ALA A 7 -5.16 16.61 14.96
C ALA A 7 -4.92 18.10 14.72
N ARG A 8 -5.18 18.56 13.50
CA ARG A 8 -5.32 20.00 13.24
C ARG A 8 -6.43 20.51 14.13
N ASP A 9 -6.15 21.44 15.05
CA ASP A 9 -7.12 22.25 15.80
C ASP A 9 -8.53 21.63 15.97
N VAL A 10 -8.60 20.52 16.70
CA VAL A 10 -9.88 19.94 17.11
C VAL A 10 -10.15 20.37 18.54
N SER A 11 -11.01 21.37 18.70
CA SER A 11 -11.34 21.97 19.99
C SER A 11 -12.47 21.25 20.75
N SER A 12 -13.31 20.46 20.05
CA SER A 12 -14.37 19.66 20.67
C SER A 12 -14.68 18.36 19.88
N PRO A 13 -15.28 17.34 20.52
CA PRO A 13 -15.73 16.12 19.83
C PRO A 13 -16.73 16.40 18.70
N GLU A 14 -17.62 17.36 18.88
CA GLU A 14 -18.60 17.79 17.87
C GLU A 14 -17.89 18.36 16.64
N GLN A 15 -16.87 19.19 16.86
CA GLN A 15 -16.06 19.72 15.78
C GLN A 15 -15.31 18.60 15.04
N ALA A 16 -14.81 17.59 15.77
CA ALA A 16 -14.15 16.43 15.18
C ALA A 16 -15.08 15.67 14.22
N LEU A 17 -16.33 15.45 14.64
CA LEU A 17 -17.34 14.77 13.81
C LEU A 17 -17.68 15.57 12.55
N LEU A 18 -17.80 16.90 12.66
CA LEU A 18 -18.03 17.78 11.51
C LEU A 18 -16.85 17.76 10.53
N GLN A 19 -15.62 17.83 11.03
CA GLN A 19 -14.42 17.76 10.18
C GLN A 19 -14.30 16.40 9.49
N TYR A 20 -14.59 15.30 10.19
CA TYR A 20 -14.61 13.96 9.62
C TYR A 20 -15.64 13.84 8.49
N ARG A 21 -16.86 14.34 8.72
CA ARG A 21 -17.91 14.38 7.69
C ARG A 21 -17.48 15.17 6.47
N SER A 22 -16.92 16.37 6.65
CA SER A 22 -16.41 17.21 5.53
C SER A 22 -15.34 16.48 4.73
N ALA A 23 -14.40 15.81 5.42
CA ALA A 23 -13.34 15.05 4.77
C ALA A 23 -13.89 13.89 3.92
N ILE A 24 -14.93 13.20 4.39
CA ILE A 24 -15.63 12.17 3.60
C ILE A 24 -16.34 12.79 2.40
N GLU A 25 -17.09 13.87 2.59
CA GLU A 25 -17.83 14.54 1.52
C GLU A 25 -16.87 15.01 0.40
N GLU A 26 -15.77 15.67 0.76
CA GLU A 26 -14.71 16.06 -0.18
C GLU A 26 -14.05 14.85 -0.87
N GLY A 27 -13.80 13.77 -0.11
CA GLY A 27 -13.23 12.55 -0.65
C GLY A 27 -14.12 11.89 -1.70
N VAL A 28 -15.43 11.79 -1.43
CA VAL A 28 -16.41 11.26 -2.38
C VAL A 28 -16.50 12.14 -3.62
N LEU A 29 -16.60 13.47 -3.46
CA LEU A 29 -16.61 14.41 -4.60
C LEU A 29 -15.34 14.30 -5.45
N LYS A 30 -14.19 14.04 -4.83
CA LYS A 30 -12.93 13.83 -5.55
C LYS A 30 -12.93 12.54 -6.36
N VAL A 31 -13.57 11.47 -5.89
CA VAL A 31 -13.73 10.23 -6.67
C VAL A 31 -14.69 10.46 -7.84
N LEU A 32 -15.85 11.08 -7.60
CA LEU A 32 -16.83 11.38 -8.65
C LEU A 32 -16.26 12.25 -9.77
N SER A 33 -15.53 13.31 -9.41
CA SER A 33 -14.94 14.25 -10.37
C SER A 33 -13.86 13.64 -11.25
N LYS A 34 -13.15 12.60 -10.80
CA LYS A 34 -12.20 11.85 -11.66
C LYS A 34 -12.89 11.15 -12.83
N MET A 35 -14.15 10.73 -12.62
CA MET A 35 -14.96 10.04 -13.64
C MET A 35 -15.91 10.99 -14.38
N GLY A 36 -15.92 12.28 -14.03
CA GLY A 36 -16.82 13.27 -14.63
C GLY A 36 -18.28 13.18 -14.17
N ILE A 37 -18.55 12.54 -13.02
CA ILE A 37 -19.91 12.40 -12.47
C ILE A 37 -20.23 13.58 -11.56
N SER A 38 -21.38 14.23 -11.79
CA SER A 38 -21.82 15.41 -11.05
C SER A 38 -22.91 15.13 -10.01
N CYS A 39 -23.61 14.00 -10.11
CA CYS A 39 -24.71 13.62 -9.21
C CYS A 39 -24.44 12.27 -8.56
N VAL A 40 -24.56 12.20 -7.23
CA VAL A 40 -24.36 10.95 -6.47
C VAL A 40 -25.31 9.84 -6.90
N ASP A 41 -26.54 10.19 -7.28
CA ASP A 41 -27.54 9.21 -7.72
C ASP A 41 -27.12 8.47 -8.99
N SER A 42 -26.36 9.13 -9.87
CA SER A 42 -25.78 8.50 -11.07
C SER A 42 -24.58 7.61 -10.76
N TYR A 43 -23.92 7.79 -9.61
CA TYR A 43 -22.82 6.94 -9.17
C TYR A 43 -23.31 5.68 -8.46
N ARG A 44 -24.44 5.77 -7.76
CA ARG A 44 -25.02 4.64 -7.01
C ARG A 44 -25.41 3.53 -7.98
N GLY A 45 -24.86 2.34 -7.77
CA GLY A 45 -25.13 1.16 -8.61
C GLY A 45 -24.42 1.18 -9.97
N ALA A 46 -23.63 2.21 -10.30
CA ALA A 46 -22.87 2.26 -11.54
C ALA A 46 -21.65 1.30 -11.54
N ALA A 47 -21.32 0.71 -10.39
CA ALA A 47 -20.24 -0.27 -10.20
C ALA A 47 -18.91 0.17 -10.82
N ILE A 48 -18.53 1.44 -10.62
CA ILE A 48 -17.34 2.05 -11.23
C ILE A 48 -16.09 1.66 -10.44
N PHE A 49 -15.70 0.40 -10.56
CA PHE A 49 -14.46 -0.17 -10.07
C PHE A 49 -14.18 -1.49 -10.82
N ASP A 50 -12.93 -1.91 -10.85
CA ASP A 50 -12.53 -3.24 -11.30
C ASP A 50 -12.18 -4.09 -10.08
N ALA A 51 -12.66 -5.33 -10.05
CA ALA A 51 -12.35 -6.26 -8.98
C ALA A 51 -11.10 -7.07 -9.32
N ILE A 52 -10.10 -7.06 -8.46
CA ILE A 52 -8.84 -7.81 -8.65
C ILE A 52 -8.71 -8.85 -7.54
N GLY A 53 -8.48 -10.11 -7.90
CA GLY A 53 -8.22 -11.18 -6.95
C GLY A 53 -9.47 -11.77 -6.30
N LEU A 54 -10.67 -11.54 -6.86
CA LEU A 54 -11.91 -12.19 -6.42
C LEU A 54 -12.33 -13.25 -7.45
N SER A 55 -12.82 -14.39 -6.97
CA SER A 55 -13.38 -15.42 -7.85
C SER A 55 -14.65 -14.95 -8.56
N GLN A 56 -14.94 -15.55 -9.73
CA GLN A 56 -16.11 -15.21 -10.52
C GLN A 56 -17.42 -15.46 -9.77
N ASP A 57 -17.50 -16.53 -8.97
CA ASP A 57 -18.69 -16.84 -8.16
C ASP A 57 -19.04 -15.70 -7.17
N VAL A 58 -18.03 -15.02 -6.63
CA VAL A 58 -18.23 -13.85 -5.74
C VAL A 58 -18.70 -12.64 -6.55
N ILE A 59 -18.12 -12.41 -7.73
CA ILE A 59 -18.50 -11.32 -8.62
C ILE A 59 -19.95 -11.48 -9.07
N ASP A 60 -20.32 -12.66 -9.56
CA ASP A 60 -21.65 -12.94 -10.08
C ASP A 60 -22.74 -12.77 -9.02
N LEU A 61 -22.45 -13.13 -7.76
CA LEU A 61 -23.42 -13.02 -6.68
C LEU A 61 -23.49 -11.61 -6.05
N CYS A 62 -22.36 -10.90 -5.92
CA CYS A 62 -22.29 -9.68 -5.11
C CYS A 62 -22.00 -8.41 -5.91
N PHE A 63 -21.42 -8.52 -7.10
CA PHE A 63 -20.93 -7.40 -7.92
C PHE A 63 -21.21 -7.66 -9.40
N GLU A 64 -22.43 -8.12 -9.71
CA GLU A 64 -22.82 -8.50 -11.07
C GLU A 64 -22.50 -7.37 -12.07
N GLY A 65 -21.80 -7.72 -13.15
CA GLY A 65 -21.38 -6.77 -14.19
C GLY A 65 -20.07 -6.04 -13.91
N THR A 66 -19.43 -6.25 -12.76
CA THR A 66 -18.09 -5.70 -12.47
C THR A 66 -16.99 -6.52 -13.19
N PRO A 67 -16.04 -5.88 -13.89
CA PRO A 67 -14.91 -6.58 -14.48
C PRO A 67 -14.01 -7.21 -13.41
N SER A 68 -13.64 -8.48 -13.59
CA SER A 68 -12.61 -9.15 -12.79
C SER A 68 -11.63 -9.94 -13.66
N PRO A 69 -10.61 -9.27 -14.22
CA PRO A 69 -9.70 -9.90 -15.19
C PRO A 69 -8.78 -10.94 -14.53
N LEU A 70 -8.55 -10.79 -13.22
CA LEU A 70 -7.71 -11.67 -12.43
C LEU A 70 -8.61 -12.26 -11.35
N GLY A 71 -9.07 -13.50 -11.57
CA GLY A 71 -9.81 -14.26 -10.57
C GLY A 71 -9.01 -14.42 -9.27
N GLY A 72 -9.61 -15.01 -8.24
CA GLY A 72 -8.89 -15.24 -7.00
C GLY A 72 -9.75 -15.89 -5.94
N ILE A 73 -9.79 -15.26 -4.77
CA ILE A 73 -10.36 -15.86 -3.57
C ILE A 73 -11.88 -16.01 -3.66
N GLY A 74 -12.40 -17.12 -3.13
CA GLY A 74 -13.82 -17.42 -3.05
C GLY A 74 -14.43 -17.07 -1.69
N PHE A 75 -15.69 -17.44 -1.51
CA PHE A 75 -16.40 -17.23 -0.24
C PHE A 75 -15.73 -17.94 0.94
N GLU A 76 -15.12 -19.11 0.71
CA GLU A 76 -14.46 -19.87 1.77
C GLU A 76 -13.21 -19.16 2.30
N GLU A 77 -12.33 -18.67 1.41
CA GLU A 77 -11.18 -17.85 1.79
C GLU A 77 -11.62 -16.56 2.50
N VAL A 78 -12.60 -15.85 1.94
CA VAL A 78 -13.12 -14.61 2.56
C VAL A 78 -13.67 -14.89 3.95
N ALA A 79 -14.45 -15.97 4.11
CA ALA A 79 -14.99 -16.37 5.41
C ALA A 79 -13.88 -16.71 6.41
N ARG A 80 -12.85 -17.45 5.97
CA ARG A 80 -11.68 -17.79 6.79
C ARG A 80 -10.97 -16.55 7.30
N ASP A 81 -10.71 -15.58 6.42
CA ASP A 81 -10.07 -14.31 6.77
C ASP A 81 -10.90 -13.47 7.75
N VAL A 82 -12.23 -13.44 7.57
CA VAL A 82 -13.14 -12.75 8.49
C VAL A 82 -13.16 -13.44 9.86
N LEU A 83 -13.21 -14.76 9.90
CA LEU A 83 -13.21 -15.55 11.14
C LEU A 83 -11.87 -15.47 11.89
N ALA A 84 -10.75 -15.41 11.17
CA ALA A 84 -9.43 -15.18 11.77
C ALA A 84 -9.41 -13.83 12.51
N ARG A 85 -9.80 -12.73 11.82
CA ARG A 85 -9.88 -11.39 12.45
C ARG A 85 -10.86 -11.34 13.61
N HIS A 86 -11.97 -12.07 13.51
CA HIS A 86 -12.92 -12.18 14.61
C HIS A 86 -12.30 -12.88 15.82
N THR A 87 -11.65 -14.03 15.63
CA THR A 87 -10.96 -14.76 16.70
C THR A 87 -9.92 -13.89 17.39
N ASP A 88 -9.13 -13.14 16.62
CA ASP A 88 -8.12 -12.22 17.15
C ASP A 88 -8.72 -11.09 17.99
N ALA A 89 -9.88 -10.55 17.57
CA ALA A 89 -10.55 -9.45 18.27
C ALA A 89 -11.30 -9.88 19.54
N PHE A 90 -11.77 -11.13 19.60
CA PHE A 90 -12.60 -11.66 20.69
C PHE A 90 -11.89 -12.69 21.58
N GLY A 91 -10.59 -12.94 21.36
CA GLY A 91 -9.78 -13.81 22.21
C GLY A 91 -9.46 -13.21 23.58
N ASP A 92 -8.81 -14.00 24.43
CA ASP A 92 -8.49 -13.62 25.83
C ASP A 92 -7.33 -12.60 25.93
N ALA A 93 -6.66 -12.30 24.83
CA ALA A 93 -5.55 -11.34 24.79
C ALA A 93 -6.07 -9.89 24.82
N PRO A 94 -5.32 -8.95 25.43
CA PRO A 94 -5.70 -7.55 25.43
C PRO A 94 -5.76 -7.02 23.99
N ALA A 95 -6.91 -6.48 23.59
CA ALA A 95 -7.15 -5.93 22.27
C ALA A 95 -6.26 -4.70 22.00
N LYS A 96 -5.09 -4.93 21.40
CA LYS A 96 -4.22 -3.89 20.83
C LYS A 96 -4.36 -3.95 19.32
N LEU A 97 -4.64 -2.80 18.70
CA LEU A 97 -4.64 -2.71 17.24
C LEU A 97 -3.24 -3.01 16.70
N ALA A 98 -3.15 -4.05 15.86
CA ALA A 98 -1.94 -4.33 15.10
C ALA A 98 -1.65 -3.16 14.14
N ASN A 99 -0.37 -2.82 13.99
CA ASN A 99 0.07 -1.87 12.97
C ASN A 99 0.81 -2.65 11.87
N PRO A 100 0.12 -3.07 10.79
CA PRO A 100 0.75 -3.80 9.70
C PRO A 100 1.67 -2.91 8.84
N GLY A 101 1.75 -1.59 9.07
CA GLY A 101 2.64 -0.74 8.28
C GLY A 101 2.20 -0.51 6.84
N LEU A 102 0.90 -0.60 6.50
CA LEU A 102 0.40 -0.49 5.11
C LEU A 102 0.77 0.82 4.39
N ILE A 103 0.86 1.95 5.12
CA ILE A 103 1.11 3.28 4.52
C ILE A 103 2.58 3.68 4.60
N LYS A 104 3.27 3.24 5.65
CA LYS A 104 4.68 3.54 5.90
C LYS A 104 5.33 2.30 6.47
N PHE A 105 6.55 2.04 6.03
CA PHE A 105 7.38 0.97 6.54
C PHE A 105 7.33 0.90 8.08
N HIS A 106 7.09 -0.32 8.57
CA HIS A 106 7.10 -0.67 9.98
C HIS A 106 7.86 -1.98 10.14
N LYS A 107 8.77 -2.09 11.13
CA LYS A 107 9.52 -3.32 11.39
C LYS A 107 8.53 -4.45 11.74
N GLY A 108 8.61 -5.56 11.03
CA GLY A 108 7.67 -6.69 11.17
C GLY A 108 6.27 -6.44 10.60
N GLY A 109 6.08 -5.38 9.80
CA GLY A 109 4.87 -5.14 9.03
C GLY A 109 4.95 -5.67 7.60
N GLU A 110 4.05 -5.20 6.76
CA GLU A 110 3.99 -5.47 5.32
C GLU A 110 5.27 -5.05 4.61
N TYR A 111 5.61 -5.76 3.54
CA TYR A 111 6.78 -5.45 2.73
C TYR A 111 6.56 -4.18 1.90
N HIS A 112 7.57 -3.29 1.88
CA HIS A 112 7.59 -2.09 1.03
C HIS A 112 8.77 -2.19 0.06
N ALA A 113 8.52 -2.01 -1.24
CA ALA A 113 9.58 -1.99 -2.24
C ALA A 113 10.65 -0.92 -1.98
N THR A 114 10.28 0.18 -1.31
CA THR A 114 11.18 1.25 -0.89
C THR A 114 11.53 1.17 0.60
N ASN A 115 11.78 -0.05 1.10
CA ASN A 115 12.19 -0.22 2.49
C ASN A 115 13.61 0.36 2.74
N PRO A 116 13.97 0.66 4.00
CA PRO A 116 15.27 1.24 4.32
C PRO A 116 16.48 0.42 3.84
N ASN A 117 16.37 -0.91 3.80
CA ASN A 117 17.45 -1.81 3.37
C ASN A 117 17.72 -1.66 1.87
N VAL A 118 16.66 -1.66 1.05
CA VAL A 118 16.74 -1.44 -0.41
C VAL A 118 17.31 -0.06 -0.71
N VAL A 119 16.82 0.98 -0.03
CA VAL A 119 17.32 2.35 -0.23
C VAL A 119 18.80 2.46 0.17
N ARG A 120 19.21 1.86 1.29
CA ARG A 120 20.60 1.85 1.73
C ARG A 120 21.51 1.12 0.74
N ALA A 121 21.09 -0.06 0.28
CA ALA A 121 21.84 -0.82 -0.72
C ALA A 121 22.01 -0.01 -2.01
N LEU A 122 20.93 0.63 -2.49
CA LEU A 122 21.00 1.50 -3.67
C LEU A 122 22.00 2.66 -3.46
N HIS A 123 21.96 3.35 -2.32
CA HIS A 123 22.89 4.43 -2.02
C HIS A 123 24.35 3.95 -2.00
N GLN A 124 24.63 2.78 -1.42
CA GLN A 124 25.98 2.19 -1.38
C GLN A 124 26.54 1.86 -2.78
N THR A 125 25.68 1.57 -3.76
CA THR A 125 26.14 1.34 -5.14
C THR A 125 26.56 2.61 -5.86
N VAL A 126 25.94 3.75 -5.52
CA VAL A 126 26.17 5.03 -6.20
C VAL A 126 27.25 5.86 -5.50
N ASP A 127 27.35 5.76 -4.18
CA ASP A 127 28.34 6.47 -3.37
C ASP A 127 28.89 5.53 -2.28
N PRO A 128 29.88 4.68 -2.62
CA PRO A 128 30.41 3.67 -1.70
C PRO A 128 31.17 4.28 -0.52
N ASP A 129 31.69 5.51 -0.68
CA ASP A 129 32.43 6.25 0.35
C ASP A 129 31.55 7.29 1.08
N GLY A 130 30.28 7.42 0.68
CA GLY A 130 29.32 8.36 1.24
C GLY A 130 28.99 8.06 2.71
N GLU A 131 28.68 9.10 3.48
CA GLU A 131 28.20 8.93 4.85
C GLU A 131 26.98 8.00 4.87
N VAL A 132 26.99 7.02 5.77
CA VAL A 132 25.83 6.16 6.00
C VAL A 132 24.68 7.04 6.44
N LEU A 133 23.72 7.25 5.52
CA LEU A 133 22.47 7.95 5.83
C LEU A 133 21.81 7.21 6.99
N LYS A 134 21.62 7.89 8.11
CA LYS A 134 20.85 7.36 9.23
C LYS A 134 19.47 7.03 8.69
N SER A 135 19.15 5.74 8.59
CA SER A 135 17.79 5.31 8.32
C SER A 135 16.88 6.01 9.33
N THR A 136 15.65 6.32 8.90
CA THR A 136 14.64 6.78 9.84
C THR A 136 14.59 5.79 11.02
N GLN A 137 14.31 6.27 12.24
CA GLN A 137 14.35 5.52 13.52
C GLN A 137 13.57 4.17 13.54
N ALA A 138 12.96 3.77 12.43
CA ALA A 138 12.31 2.49 12.19
C ALA A 138 13.25 1.38 11.69
N GLY A 139 14.50 1.68 11.32
CA GLY A 139 15.43 0.74 10.66
C GLY A 139 16.68 0.38 11.46
N ASP A 140 16.65 0.51 12.79
CA ASP A 140 17.83 0.17 13.59
C ASP A 140 17.90 -1.35 13.86
N GLU A 141 19.08 -1.86 13.50
CA GLU A 141 19.71 -3.12 13.91
C GLU A 141 18.88 -4.38 13.64
N ASP A 142 19.07 -4.96 12.45
CA ASP A 142 19.26 -6.40 12.27
C ASP A 142 19.93 -6.66 10.91
N GLU A 143 20.69 -7.75 10.88
CA GLU A 143 21.51 -8.26 9.79
C GLU A 143 20.77 -8.29 8.45
N LEU A 144 21.50 -8.07 7.34
CA LEU A 144 21.01 -8.39 6.00
C LEU A 144 20.57 -9.86 6.00
N ASP A 145 19.27 -10.14 6.11
CA ASP A 145 18.74 -11.49 5.90
C ASP A 145 18.89 -11.80 4.40
N PRO A 146 19.79 -12.72 4.01
CA PRO A 146 20.04 -13.02 2.61
C PRO A 146 18.88 -13.82 1.96
N THR A 147 17.81 -14.12 2.70
CA THR A 147 16.61 -14.82 2.20
C THR A 147 15.44 -13.91 1.87
N ASP A 148 15.52 -12.61 2.18
CA ASP A 148 14.56 -11.63 1.67
C ASP A 148 14.79 -11.58 0.15
N ASP A 149 13.82 -12.04 -0.64
CA ASP A 149 13.89 -12.30 -2.09
C ASP A 149 14.36 -11.08 -2.90
N ALA A 150 15.65 -10.76 -2.81
CA ALA A 150 16.38 -10.14 -3.88
C ALA A 150 16.33 -11.17 -4.99
N ALA A 151 15.37 -11.01 -5.90
CA ALA A 151 15.43 -11.63 -7.22
C ALA A 151 16.91 -11.57 -7.64
N PRO A 152 17.54 -12.73 -7.92
CA PRO A 152 18.98 -12.80 -8.06
C PRO A 152 19.37 -11.71 -9.03
N ALA A 153 20.26 -10.82 -8.61
CA ALA A 153 20.86 -9.85 -9.51
C ALA A 153 21.33 -10.67 -10.70
N ALA A 154 20.61 -10.56 -11.82
CA ALA A 154 20.94 -11.30 -13.02
C ALA A 154 22.42 -11.02 -13.24
N GLN A 155 23.25 -12.07 -13.24
CA GLN A 155 24.65 -11.92 -13.59
C GLN A 155 24.66 -11.12 -14.88
N ALA A 156 25.16 -9.89 -14.80
CA ALA A 156 25.28 -9.03 -15.95
C ALA A 156 26.07 -9.84 -16.98
N ALA A 157 25.39 -10.23 -18.05
CA ALA A 157 26.04 -10.84 -19.19
C ALA A 157 27.20 -9.91 -19.59
N PRO A 158 28.39 -10.45 -19.94
CA PRO A 158 29.50 -9.60 -20.34
C PRO A 158 29.02 -8.69 -21.47
N ALA A 159 29.05 -7.38 -21.22
CA ALA A 159 28.66 -6.35 -22.16
C ALA A 159 29.59 -6.42 -23.37
N ASN A 160 29.23 -7.22 -24.36
CA ASN A 160 29.90 -7.26 -25.64
C ASN A 160 29.31 -6.14 -26.50
N GLY A 161 29.96 -4.97 -26.45
CA GLY A 161 29.82 -3.93 -27.47
C GLY A 161 28.58 -3.05 -27.38
N ASP A 162 28.19 -2.61 -26.19
CA ASP A 162 27.16 -1.58 -26.04
C ASP A 162 27.74 -0.19 -26.34
N GLU A 163 26.99 0.62 -27.11
CA GLU A 163 27.27 2.05 -27.35
C GLU A 163 27.45 2.81 -26.02
N PRO A 164 28.33 3.83 -25.98
CA PRO A 164 28.54 4.60 -24.76
C PRO A 164 27.22 5.26 -24.30
N ALA A 165 26.92 5.11 -23.01
CA ALA A 165 25.67 5.52 -22.33
C ALA A 165 25.18 6.97 -22.60
N ASN A 166 26.04 7.83 -23.13
CA ASN A 166 25.71 9.22 -23.46
C ASN A 166 24.73 9.36 -24.64
N ASP A 167 24.72 8.39 -25.56
CA ASP A 167 23.83 8.47 -26.74
C ASP A 167 22.40 7.97 -26.44
N GLN A 168 22.24 7.08 -25.46
CA GLN A 168 20.92 6.58 -25.02
C GLN A 168 20.09 7.67 -24.31
N GLN A 169 20.73 8.64 -23.64
CA GLN A 169 20.03 9.74 -22.97
C GLN A 169 19.61 10.87 -23.93
N ARG A 170 20.27 11.02 -25.09
CA ARG A 170 19.96 12.06 -26.09
C ARG A 170 18.85 11.66 -27.06
N ALA A 171 18.56 10.37 -27.22
CA ALA A 171 17.51 9.87 -28.10
C ALA A 171 16.09 10.01 -27.52
N ALA A 172 15.95 10.40 -26.25
CA ALA A 172 14.67 10.57 -25.55
C ALA A 172 14.15 12.02 -25.49
N HIS A 173 14.76 12.94 -26.25
CA HIS A 173 14.35 14.34 -26.40
C HIS A 173 14.20 14.70 -27.89
#